data_AF-A0A9X7M2B1-F1
#
_entry.id   AF-A0A9X7M2B1-F1
#
_cell.length_a   1.000
_cell.length_b   1.000
_cell.length_c   1.000
_cell.angle_alpha   90.00
_cell.angle_beta   90.00
_cell.angle_gamma   90.00
#
_symmetry.space_group_name_H-M   'P 1'
#
loop_
_entity.id
_entity.type
_entity.pdbx_description
1 polymer ?
#
loop_
_entity_poly.entity_id
_entity_poly.type
_entity_poly.pdbx_seq_one_letter_code
_entity_poly.pdbx_strand_id
1 'polypeptide(L)'
;MATTKLGNTKSASQTINYAEKRAVEKSGHNCDVEYAKSNFKELRMLYGKDKGIQAHTIIQSFKPGEVTPEEANAIGLELAQSIAKDYQVAIYTHTDTEHIHNHIVINAVNIENGKKYHSNNQQREFIKSENDRICQERGLSVVVEKQAVVRYTAAEKSLLKKGKKSWKDEIRQAVDVAKTRTSDIKGLSTFLNNLGIETRLRGETISYKHPEALKWVRGSKLGYDYEIGGIEQGYLCPSPRKGGIRKIIAKNPYL
;
A
#
# COMPACT_ATOMS: atom_id res chain seq x y z
N MET A 1 8.76 3.54 -11.83
CA MET A 1 8.46 3.96 -10.45
C MET A 1 8.86 2.80 -9.56
N ALA A 2 9.55 3.08 -8.46
CA ALA A 2 10.01 2.06 -7.54
C ALA A 2 8.82 1.29 -6.94
N THR A 3 8.82 -0.04 -7.01
CA THR A 3 7.74 -0.88 -6.45
C THR A 3 8.30 -2.12 -5.77
N THR A 4 7.58 -2.65 -4.78
CA THR A 4 7.94 -3.88 -4.08
C THR A 4 6.85 -4.95 -4.19
N LYS A 5 7.23 -6.18 -4.49
CA LYS A 5 6.34 -7.36 -4.51
C LYS A 5 6.84 -8.41 -3.54
N LEU A 6 6.02 -8.73 -2.55
CA LEU A 6 6.39 -9.62 -1.44
C LEU A 6 5.81 -11.03 -1.61
N GLY A 7 6.66 -12.04 -1.40
CA GLY A 7 6.34 -13.45 -1.46
C GLY A 7 6.99 -14.26 -0.33
N ASN A 8 6.75 -15.57 -0.33
CA ASN A 8 7.41 -16.52 0.54
C ASN A 8 7.67 -17.83 -0.21
N THR A 9 8.59 -18.63 0.32
CA THR A 9 9.01 -19.89 -0.32
C THR A 9 9.25 -20.97 0.72
N LYS A 10 8.96 -22.22 0.33
CA LYS A 10 9.33 -23.43 1.07
C LYS A 10 10.72 -23.97 0.68
N SER A 11 11.36 -23.37 -0.33
CA SER A 11 12.70 -23.72 -0.80
C SER A 11 13.54 -22.46 -0.96
N ALA A 12 14.31 -22.13 0.08
CA ALA A 12 15.23 -20.99 0.03
C ALA A 12 16.33 -21.21 -1.02
N SER A 13 16.90 -22.42 -1.10
CA SER A 13 17.98 -22.73 -2.04
C SER A 13 17.55 -22.62 -3.50
N GLN A 14 16.34 -23.06 -3.85
CA GLN A 14 15.84 -22.90 -5.22
C GLN A 14 15.64 -21.43 -5.60
N THR A 15 15.16 -20.64 -4.65
CA THR A 15 14.92 -19.20 -4.84
C THR A 15 16.24 -18.45 -5.00
N ILE A 16 17.23 -18.76 -4.18
CA ILE A 16 18.58 -18.21 -4.30
C ILE A 16 19.21 -18.62 -5.62
N ASN A 17 19.18 -19.91 -6.00
CA ASN A 17 19.73 -20.37 -7.28
C ASN A 17 19.10 -19.65 -8.49
N TYR A 18 17.79 -19.41 -8.46
CA TYR A 18 17.11 -18.67 -9.52
C TYR A 18 17.59 -17.23 -9.62
N ALA A 19 17.74 -16.54 -8.48
CA ALA A 19 18.17 -15.16 -8.40
C ALA A 19 19.67 -15.00 -8.73
N GLU A 20 20.52 -15.85 -8.17
CA GLU A 20 21.97 -15.82 -8.36
C GLU A 20 22.37 -15.99 -9.84
N LYS A 21 21.70 -16.88 -10.58
CA LYS A 21 22.06 -17.23 -11.96
C LYS A 21 22.05 -16.04 -12.95
N ARG A 22 21.24 -15.01 -12.69
CA ARG A 22 21.07 -13.84 -13.58
C ARG A 22 21.53 -12.54 -12.93
N ALA A 23 22.18 -12.64 -11.77
CA ALA A 23 22.62 -11.48 -11.03
C ALA A 23 23.80 -10.82 -11.74
N VAL A 24 23.68 -9.52 -12.01
CA VAL A 24 24.82 -8.69 -12.40
C VAL A 24 25.52 -8.10 -11.18
N GLU A 25 24.77 -7.87 -10.10
CA GLU A 25 25.29 -7.39 -8.81
C GLU A 25 24.71 -8.24 -7.67
N LYS A 26 25.50 -8.41 -6.61
CA LYS A 26 25.15 -9.25 -5.45
C LYS A 26 25.66 -8.65 -4.14
N SER A 27 24.81 -8.69 -3.12
CA SER A 27 25.15 -8.24 -1.76
C SER A 27 24.50 -9.14 -0.72
N GLY A 28 25.09 -9.17 0.47
CA GLY A 28 24.59 -9.91 1.63
C GLY A 28 24.45 -9.02 2.85
N HIS A 29 23.39 -9.22 3.62
CA HIS A 29 23.23 -8.69 4.97
C HIS A 29 23.25 -9.84 5.98
N ASN A 30 24.13 -9.77 6.97
CA ASN A 30 24.40 -10.83 7.95
C ASN A 30 24.69 -12.24 7.34
N CYS A 31 25.10 -12.29 6.07
CA CYS A 31 25.55 -13.51 5.43
C CYS A 31 26.53 -13.16 4.32
N ASP A 32 27.44 -14.09 4.05
CA ASP A 32 28.19 -14.08 2.80
C ASP A 32 27.24 -14.48 1.66
N VAL A 33 27.15 -13.63 0.64
CA VAL A 33 26.23 -13.81 -0.49
C VAL A 33 26.64 -15.00 -1.37
N GLU A 34 27.93 -15.30 -1.49
CA GLU A 34 28.43 -16.48 -2.23
C GLU A 34 27.96 -17.78 -1.58
N TYR A 35 27.85 -17.76 -0.25
CA TYR A 35 27.47 -18.91 0.57
C TYR A 35 26.05 -18.77 1.15
N ALA A 36 25.21 -17.90 0.57
CA ALA A 36 23.88 -17.62 1.12
C ALA A 36 23.03 -18.89 1.32
N LYS A 37 23.16 -19.88 0.41
CA LYS A 37 22.44 -21.16 0.48
C LYS A 37 22.79 -21.98 1.72
N SER A 38 24.08 -22.17 1.98
CA SER A 38 24.57 -22.92 3.14
C SER A 38 24.31 -22.14 4.42
N ASN A 39 24.68 -20.85 4.45
CA ASN A 39 24.47 -19.97 5.60
C ASN A 39 23.00 -19.96 6.07
N PHE A 40 22.07 -19.83 5.11
CA PHE A 40 20.64 -19.82 5.43
C PHE A 40 20.18 -21.16 5.99
N LYS A 41 20.64 -22.27 5.41
CA LYS A 41 20.27 -23.62 5.82
C LYS A 41 20.84 -23.94 7.19
N GLU A 42 22.11 -23.64 7.44
CA GLU A 42 22.77 -23.85 8.72
C GLU A 42 22.04 -23.15 9.86
N LEU A 43 21.68 -21.88 9.70
CA LEU A 43 20.92 -21.14 10.71
C LEU A 43 19.53 -21.76 10.94
N ARG A 44 18.82 -22.17 9.88
CA ARG A 44 17.52 -22.84 10.04
C ARG A 44 17.65 -24.19 10.74
N MET A 45 18.70 -24.95 10.43
CA MET A 45 18.97 -26.25 11.05
C MET A 45 19.34 -26.10 12.53
N LEU A 46 20.16 -25.10 12.87
CA LEU A 46 20.55 -24.77 14.25
C LEU A 46 19.33 -24.57 15.16
N TYR A 47 18.30 -23.89 14.67
CA TYR A 47 17.04 -23.67 15.41
C TYR A 47 15.95 -24.72 15.15
N GLY A 48 16.25 -25.81 14.42
CA GLY A 48 15.28 -26.86 14.11
C GLY A 48 14.10 -26.42 13.24
N LYS A 49 14.27 -25.36 12.43
CA LYS A 49 13.22 -24.64 11.69
C LYS A 49 13.34 -24.74 10.16
N ASP A 50 13.95 -25.80 9.66
CA ASP A 50 14.16 -26.03 8.21
C ASP A 50 12.90 -26.53 7.46
N LYS A 51 11.83 -26.89 8.18
CA LYS A 51 10.54 -27.26 7.58
C LYS A 51 9.65 -26.03 7.36
N GLY A 52 8.74 -26.11 6.39
CA GLY A 52 7.74 -25.08 6.10
C GLY A 52 8.31 -23.90 5.30
N ILE A 53 7.97 -22.67 5.69
CA ILE A 53 8.50 -21.46 5.05
C ILE A 53 9.98 -21.31 5.44
N GLN A 54 10.85 -21.30 4.43
CA GLN A 54 12.30 -21.23 4.58
C GLN A 54 12.85 -19.84 4.29
N ALA A 55 12.18 -19.05 3.44
CA ALA A 55 12.56 -17.67 3.16
C ALA A 55 11.36 -16.81 2.74
N HIS A 56 11.54 -15.50 2.88
CA HIS A 56 10.65 -14.48 2.35
C HIS A 56 11.34 -13.75 1.22
N THR A 57 10.59 -13.35 0.19
CA THR A 57 11.15 -12.75 -1.02
C THR A 57 10.55 -11.38 -1.25
N ILE A 58 11.38 -10.44 -1.69
CA ILE A 58 10.94 -9.12 -2.15
C ILE A 58 11.54 -8.91 -3.52
N ILE A 59 10.69 -8.65 -4.51
CA ILE A 59 11.12 -8.12 -5.81
C ILE A 59 10.98 -6.61 -5.73
N GLN A 60 12.09 -5.89 -5.81
CA GLN A 60 12.12 -4.44 -5.83
C GLN A 60 12.46 -3.99 -7.25
N SER A 61 11.53 -3.32 -7.93
CA SER A 61 11.71 -2.90 -9.33
C SER A 61 11.79 -1.40 -9.44
N PHE A 62 12.67 -0.88 -10.29
CA PHE A 62 12.89 0.55 -10.51
C PHE A 62 12.37 0.99 -11.88
N LYS A 63 12.18 2.30 -12.09
CA LYS A 63 11.85 2.81 -13.43
C LYS A 63 13.07 2.65 -14.35
N PRO A 64 12.89 2.37 -15.66
CA PRO A 64 13.97 2.47 -16.64
C PRO A 64 14.71 3.79 -16.55
N GLY A 65 16.04 3.72 -16.55
CA GLY A 65 16.93 4.89 -16.60
C GLY A 65 17.04 5.69 -15.31
N GLU A 66 16.45 5.24 -14.19
CA GLU A 66 16.55 5.96 -12.91
C GLU A 66 17.70 5.48 -12.02
N VAL A 67 18.19 4.26 -12.22
CA VAL A 67 19.24 3.65 -11.40
C VAL A 67 20.18 2.84 -12.27
N THR A 68 21.43 2.73 -11.83
CA THR A 68 22.39 1.70 -12.27
C THR A 68 22.18 0.39 -11.50
N PRO A 69 22.72 -0.75 -11.97
CA PRO A 69 22.67 -2.01 -11.21
C PRO A 69 23.30 -1.90 -9.82
N GLU A 70 24.40 -1.17 -9.69
CA GLU A 70 25.13 -0.96 -8.43
C GLU A 70 24.30 -0.13 -7.45
N GLU A 71 23.68 0.96 -7.93
CA GLU A 71 22.77 1.77 -7.12
C GLU A 71 21.53 0.98 -6.71
N ALA A 72 20.94 0.22 -7.64
CA ALA A 72 19.81 -0.65 -7.33
C ALA A 72 20.19 -1.63 -6.22
N ASN A 73 21.35 -2.29 -6.32
CA ASN A 73 21.83 -3.23 -5.31
C ASN A 73 22.02 -2.56 -3.94
N ALA A 74 22.67 -1.39 -3.90
CA ALA A 74 22.88 -0.61 -2.68
C ALA A 74 21.56 -0.19 -2.02
N ILE A 75 20.57 0.23 -2.80
CA ILE A 75 19.21 0.54 -2.32
C ILE A 75 18.54 -0.71 -1.74
N GLY A 76 18.71 -1.87 -2.39
CA GLY A 76 18.21 -3.14 -1.89
C GLY A 76 18.84 -3.57 -0.57
N LEU A 77 20.14 -3.29 -0.40
CA LEU A 77 20.87 -3.56 0.84
C LEU A 77 20.39 -2.66 1.99
N GLU A 78 20.21 -1.36 1.76
CA GLU A 78 19.68 -0.45 2.77
C GLU A 78 18.26 -0.86 3.17
N LEU A 79 17.40 -1.19 2.20
CA LEU A 79 16.06 -1.68 2.49
C LEU A 79 16.11 -2.94 3.37
N ALA A 80 17.01 -3.88 3.08
CA ALA A 80 17.21 -5.09 3.88
C ALA A 80 17.64 -4.79 5.32
N GLN A 81 18.54 -3.81 5.52
CA GLN A 81 19.00 -3.38 6.85
C GLN A 81 17.85 -2.79 7.68
N SER A 82 16.93 -2.03 7.07
CA SER A 82 15.77 -1.47 7.76
C SER A 82 14.71 -2.51 8.12
N ILE A 83 14.38 -3.43 7.21
CA ILE A 83 13.22 -4.32 7.38
C ILE A 83 13.56 -5.67 8.01
N ALA A 84 14.84 -6.06 7.97
CA ALA A 84 15.31 -7.40 8.32
C ALA A 84 16.67 -7.35 9.04
N LYS A 85 16.88 -6.34 9.90
CA LYS A 85 18.13 -6.08 10.63
C LYS A 85 18.77 -7.33 11.25
N ASP A 86 17.96 -8.16 11.91
CA ASP A 86 18.43 -9.33 12.67
C ASP A 86 18.22 -10.66 11.92
N TYR A 87 18.11 -10.59 10.59
CA TYR A 87 17.94 -11.73 9.70
C TYR A 87 19.07 -11.76 8.67
N GLN A 88 19.33 -12.95 8.12
CA GLN A 88 20.22 -13.09 6.98
C GLN A 88 19.45 -12.73 5.70
N VAL A 89 20.04 -11.90 4.84
CA VAL A 89 19.43 -11.47 3.59
C VAL A 89 20.43 -11.56 2.46
N ALA A 90 20.01 -12.10 1.32
CA ALA A 90 20.79 -12.09 0.08
C ALA A 90 20.06 -11.24 -0.97
N ILE A 91 20.79 -10.36 -1.63
CA ILE A 91 20.28 -9.41 -2.62
C ILE A 91 20.97 -9.71 -3.96
N TYR A 92 20.17 -9.90 -5.01
CA TYR A 92 20.63 -10.16 -6.37
C TYR A 92 19.97 -9.18 -7.33
N THR A 93 20.74 -8.43 -8.11
CA THR A 93 20.22 -7.43 -9.04
C THR A 93 20.20 -7.98 -10.46
N HIS A 94 19.05 -7.90 -11.12
CA HIS A 94 18.81 -8.37 -12.48
C HIS A 94 18.60 -7.19 -13.43
N THR A 95 19.10 -7.35 -14.65
CA THR A 95 18.98 -6.42 -15.79
C THR A 95 18.41 -7.12 -17.03
N ASP A 96 17.86 -8.33 -16.86
CA ASP A 96 17.37 -9.20 -17.94
C ASP A 96 15.98 -8.80 -18.48
N THR A 97 15.36 -7.77 -17.91
CA THR A 97 14.10 -7.19 -18.37
C THR A 97 14.27 -5.70 -18.68
N GLU A 98 13.22 -5.05 -19.19
CA GLU A 98 13.22 -3.60 -19.41
C GLU A 98 13.51 -2.78 -18.13
N HIS A 99 13.35 -3.38 -16.95
CA HIS A 99 13.52 -2.71 -15.66
C HIS A 99 14.59 -3.40 -14.83
N ILE A 100 15.50 -2.60 -14.26
CA ILE A 100 16.41 -3.08 -13.23
C ILE A 100 15.59 -3.44 -11.99
N HIS A 101 15.85 -4.62 -11.43
CA HIS A 101 15.14 -5.09 -10.25
C HIS A 101 16.03 -5.96 -9.35
N ASN A 102 15.78 -5.88 -8.05
CA ASN A 102 16.41 -6.73 -7.07
C ASN A 102 15.51 -7.89 -6.68
N HIS A 103 16.12 -9.07 -6.57
CA HIS A 103 15.63 -10.21 -5.83
C HIS A 103 16.26 -10.21 -4.44
N ILE A 104 15.48 -9.79 -3.44
CA ILE A 104 15.88 -9.79 -2.03
C ILE A 104 15.29 -11.04 -1.37
N VAL A 105 16.13 -11.88 -0.79
CA VAL A 105 15.74 -13.14 -0.15
C VAL A 105 16.12 -13.08 1.32
N ILE A 106 15.13 -13.06 2.21
CA ILE A 106 15.29 -12.97 3.66
C ILE A 106 15.13 -14.37 4.24
N ASN A 107 16.10 -14.84 5.03
CA ASN A 107 15.98 -16.12 5.73
C ASN A 107 14.80 -16.09 6.70
N ALA A 108 14.06 -17.19 6.82
CA ALA A 108 12.86 -17.21 7.65
C ALA A 108 13.15 -17.12 9.16
N VAL A 109 14.40 -17.21 9.61
CA VAL A 109 14.78 -17.38 11.01
C VAL A 109 15.71 -16.24 11.45
N ASN A 110 15.40 -15.64 12.60
CA ASN A 110 16.21 -14.60 13.23
C ASN A 110 17.53 -15.18 13.75
N ILE A 111 18.62 -14.42 13.61
CA ILE A 111 19.99 -14.87 13.89
C ILE A 111 20.21 -15.12 15.39
N GLU A 112 19.57 -14.35 16.26
CA GLU A 112 19.82 -14.40 17.70
C GLU A 112 18.84 -15.31 18.44
N ASN A 113 17.55 -15.16 18.16
CA ASN A 113 16.48 -15.79 18.93
C ASN A 113 15.74 -16.90 18.16
N GLY A 114 16.09 -17.13 16.90
CA GLY A 114 15.49 -18.15 16.06
C GLY A 114 14.01 -17.92 15.70
N LYS A 115 13.39 -16.78 16.06
CA LYS A 115 11.98 -16.49 15.75
C LYS A 115 11.77 -16.38 14.24
N LYS A 116 10.58 -16.78 13.79
CA LYS A 116 10.23 -16.72 12.36
C LYS A 116 10.00 -15.28 11.93
N TYR A 117 10.39 -14.94 10.70
CA TYR A 117 10.07 -13.64 10.10
C TYR A 117 8.55 -13.50 9.88
N HIS A 118 7.97 -12.38 10.32
CA HIS A 118 6.53 -12.16 10.29
C HIS A 118 6.11 -11.30 9.09
N SER A 119 5.68 -11.94 7.98
CA SER A 119 5.18 -11.22 6.80
C SER A 119 3.66 -10.96 6.84
N ASN A 120 3.19 -10.21 7.84
CA ASN A 120 1.79 -9.79 7.96
C ASN A 120 1.49 -8.53 7.11
N ASN A 121 0.24 -8.05 7.09
CA ASN A 121 -0.13 -6.86 6.31
C ASN A 121 0.59 -5.59 6.77
N GLN A 122 0.79 -5.42 8.07
CA GLN A 122 1.52 -4.29 8.65
C GLN A 122 2.98 -4.28 8.17
N GLN A 123 3.64 -5.44 8.12
CA GLN A 123 5.00 -5.58 7.59
C GLN A 123 5.05 -5.26 6.10
N ARG A 124 4.01 -5.61 5.32
CA ARG A 124 3.94 -5.26 3.88
C ARG A 124 3.84 -3.75 3.69
N GLU A 125 3.01 -3.08 4.47
CA GLU A 125 2.87 -1.61 4.45
C GLU A 125 4.16 -0.92 4.91
N PHE A 126 4.82 -1.46 5.94
CA PHE A 126 6.11 -0.96 6.41
C PHE A 126 7.20 -1.08 5.33
N ILE A 127 7.34 -2.25 4.70
CA ILE A 127 8.32 -2.46 3.62
C ILE A 127 8.09 -1.51 2.44
N LYS A 128 6.82 -1.27 2.09
CA LYS A 128 6.48 -0.31 1.04
C LYS A 128 6.87 1.11 1.43
N SER A 129 6.47 1.54 2.63
CA SER A 129 6.75 2.89 3.13
C SER A 129 8.25 3.14 3.23
N GLU A 130 9.01 2.15 3.68
CA GLU A 130 10.45 2.23 3.80
C GLU A 130 11.16 2.25 2.45
N ASN A 131 10.71 1.43 1.49
CA ASN A 131 11.18 1.53 0.10
C ASN A 131 10.92 2.91 -0.49
N ASP A 132 9.72 3.47 -0.28
CA ASP A 132 9.36 4.78 -0.81
C ASP A 132 10.19 5.89 -0.14
N ARG A 133 10.43 5.83 1.17
CA ARG A 133 11.33 6.74 1.89
C ARG A 133 12.74 6.72 1.29
N ILE A 134 13.35 5.54 1.20
CA ILE A 134 14.72 5.31 0.69
C ILE A 134 14.87 5.80 -0.76
N CYS A 135 13.85 5.59 -1.59
CA CYS A 135 13.85 6.04 -2.97
C CYS A 135 13.65 7.56 -3.09
N GLN A 136 12.78 8.17 -2.27
CA GLN A 136 12.56 9.62 -2.23
C GLN A 136 13.83 10.38 -1.81
N GLU A 137 14.54 9.89 -0.79
CA GLU A 137 15.79 10.48 -0.31
C GLU A 137 16.88 10.53 -1.39
N ARG A 138 16.79 9.64 -2.39
CA ARG A 138 17.69 9.59 -3.56
C ARG A 138 17.13 10.28 -4.81
N GLY A 139 15.99 10.96 -4.70
CA GLY A 139 15.35 11.64 -5.83
C GLY A 139 14.72 10.70 -6.87
N LEU A 140 14.48 9.42 -6.54
CA LEU A 140 13.88 8.45 -7.45
C LEU A 140 12.36 8.57 -7.50
N SER A 141 11.74 8.17 -8.63
CA SER A 141 10.29 8.19 -8.75
C SER A 141 9.67 7.08 -7.91
N VAL A 142 8.96 7.45 -6.83
CA VAL A 142 8.21 6.50 -6.01
C VAL A 142 6.73 6.43 -6.37
N VAL A 143 6.07 5.37 -5.90
CA VAL A 143 4.61 5.33 -5.88
C VAL A 143 4.18 6.38 -4.89
N VAL A 144 3.81 7.57 -5.36
CA VAL A 144 2.91 8.40 -4.59
C VAL A 144 1.64 7.57 -4.48
N GLU A 145 1.40 6.96 -3.32
CA GLU A 145 0.05 6.51 -2.96
C GLU A 145 -0.80 7.77 -2.93
N LYS A 146 -1.28 8.16 -4.11
CA LYS A 146 -2.48 8.97 -4.20
C LYS A 146 -3.52 8.08 -3.59
N GLN A 147 -3.81 8.28 -2.30
CA GLN A 147 -5.06 7.80 -1.74
C GLN A 147 -6.11 8.25 -2.75
N ALA A 148 -6.74 7.28 -3.41
CA ALA A 148 -7.60 7.62 -4.51
C ALA A 148 -8.67 8.57 -3.95
N VAL A 149 -8.67 9.80 -4.46
CA VAL A 149 -9.61 10.87 -4.07
C VAL A 149 -11.02 10.29 -4.01
N VAL A 150 -11.33 9.45 -5.01
CA VAL A 150 -12.52 8.61 -5.06
C VAL A 150 -12.14 7.15 -5.34
N ARG A 151 -12.75 6.20 -4.61
CA ARG A 151 -12.59 4.74 -4.81
C ARG A 151 -13.90 4.13 -5.30
N TYR A 152 -13.86 3.44 -6.45
CA TYR A 152 -14.99 2.63 -6.96
C TYR A 152 -14.64 1.14 -6.93
N THR A 153 -15.56 0.31 -6.44
CA THR A 153 -15.47 -1.15 -6.57
C THR A 153 -15.68 -1.59 -8.02
N ALA A 154 -15.27 -2.82 -8.36
CA ALA A 154 -15.49 -3.38 -9.71
C ALA A 154 -16.98 -3.41 -10.11
N ALA A 155 -17.88 -3.67 -9.15
CA ALA A 155 -19.32 -3.62 -9.35
C ALA A 155 -19.82 -2.20 -9.69
N GLU A 156 -19.33 -1.18 -8.98
CA GLU A 156 -19.66 0.24 -9.26
C GLU A 156 -19.19 0.66 -10.65
N LYS A 157 -17.98 0.26 -11.06
CA LYS A 157 -17.47 0.53 -12.41
C LYS A 157 -18.35 -0.09 -13.50
N SER A 158 -18.90 -1.28 -13.26
CA SER A 158 -19.83 -1.95 -14.19
C SER A 158 -21.18 -1.23 -14.27
N LEU A 159 -21.70 -0.72 -13.15
CA LEU A 159 -22.94 0.06 -13.12
C LEU A 159 -22.79 1.41 -13.82
N LEU A 160 -21.68 2.11 -13.59
CA LEU A 160 -21.36 3.39 -14.26
C LEU A 160 -21.29 3.22 -15.78
N LYS A 161 -20.66 2.15 -16.27
CA LYS A 161 -20.63 1.81 -17.71
C LYS A 161 -22.02 1.56 -18.30
N LYS A 162 -22.99 1.15 -17.47
CA LYS A 162 -24.40 0.95 -17.83
C LYS A 162 -25.28 2.18 -17.54
N GLY A 163 -24.68 3.32 -17.20
CA GLY A 163 -25.39 4.56 -16.86
C GLY A 163 -26.19 4.51 -15.55
N LYS A 164 -25.96 3.51 -14.70
CA LYS A 164 -26.65 3.35 -13.41
C LYS A 164 -25.81 3.89 -12.26
N LYS A 165 -26.43 4.64 -11.35
CA LYS A 165 -25.78 5.14 -10.12
C LYS A 165 -25.76 4.05 -9.03
N SER A 166 -24.68 4.00 -8.26
CA SER A 166 -24.59 3.18 -7.05
C SER A 166 -25.09 3.98 -5.84
N TRP A 167 -25.69 3.32 -4.85
CA TRP A 167 -26.03 3.95 -3.56
C TRP A 167 -24.80 4.56 -2.86
N LYS A 168 -23.59 4.04 -3.14
CA LYS A 168 -22.35 4.67 -2.66
C LYS A 168 -22.03 5.98 -3.38
N ASP A 169 -22.41 6.13 -4.65
CA ASP A 169 -22.26 7.39 -5.39
C ASP A 169 -23.21 8.45 -4.86
N GLU A 170 -24.40 8.06 -4.40
CA GLU A 170 -25.36 8.95 -3.77
C GLU A 170 -24.80 9.50 -2.44
N ILE A 171 -24.15 8.65 -1.63
CA ILE A 171 -23.42 9.11 -0.44
C ILE A 171 -22.30 10.08 -0.82
N ARG A 172 -21.50 9.78 -1.85
CA ARG A 172 -20.43 10.68 -2.30
C ARG A 172 -20.98 12.05 -2.71
N GLN A 173 -22.04 12.08 -3.51
CA GLN A 173 -22.71 13.32 -3.93
C GLN A 173 -23.24 14.10 -2.73
N ALA A 174 -23.88 13.43 -1.77
CA ALA A 174 -24.39 14.08 -0.57
C ALA A 174 -23.27 14.70 0.28
N VAL A 175 -22.14 13.98 0.44
CA VAL A 175 -20.95 14.49 1.15
C VAL A 175 -20.33 15.67 0.40
N ASP A 176 -20.22 15.61 -0.92
CA ASP A 176 -19.66 16.69 -1.73
C ASP A 176 -20.51 17.97 -1.62
N VAL A 177 -21.84 17.83 -1.59
CA VAL A 177 -22.75 18.95 -1.33
C VAL A 177 -22.60 19.45 0.11
N ALA A 178 -22.57 18.55 1.10
CA ALA A 178 -22.41 18.91 2.51
C ALA A 178 -21.14 19.76 2.72
N LYS A 179 -20.00 19.33 2.16
CA LYS A 179 -18.73 20.07 2.19
C LYS A 179 -18.81 21.50 1.63
N THR A 180 -19.77 21.83 0.78
CA THR A 180 -19.96 23.19 0.26
C THR A 180 -20.86 24.06 1.14
N ARG A 181 -21.60 23.45 2.06
CA ARG A 181 -22.61 24.09 2.92
C ARG A 181 -22.20 24.14 4.38
N THR A 182 -21.20 23.35 4.77
CA THR A 182 -20.73 23.22 6.15
C THR A 182 -19.24 23.54 6.22
N SER A 183 -18.77 23.90 7.41
CA SER A 183 -17.36 24.27 7.67
C SER A 183 -16.67 23.35 8.68
N ASP A 184 -17.42 22.39 9.25
CA ASP A 184 -16.90 21.44 10.23
C ASP A 184 -17.56 20.06 10.06
N ILE A 185 -17.06 19.07 10.79
CA ILE A 185 -17.56 17.69 10.72
C ILE A 185 -18.95 17.58 11.36
N LYS A 186 -19.20 18.33 12.44
CA LYS A 186 -20.50 18.29 13.14
C LYS A 186 -21.62 18.79 12.23
N GLY A 187 -21.42 19.92 11.56
CA GLY A 187 -22.33 20.48 10.57
C GLY A 187 -22.55 19.52 9.40
N LEU A 188 -21.48 18.88 8.91
CA LEU A 188 -21.59 17.87 7.86
C LEU A 188 -22.46 16.68 8.29
N SER A 189 -22.25 16.15 9.49
CA SER A 189 -23.08 15.08 10.07
C SER A 189 -24.55 15.49 10.17
N THR A 190 -24.83 16.71 10.64
CA THR A 190 -26.21 17.23 10.71
C THR A 190 -26.85 17.36 9.34
N PHE A 191 -26.12 17.91 8.36
CA PHE A 191 -26.60 18.06 6.99
C PHE A 191 -26.92 16.71 6.34
N LEU A 192 -26.03 15.72 6.49
CA LEU A 192 -26.25 14.37 5.98
C LEU A 192 -27.42 13.68 6.68
N ASN A 193 -27.57 13.86 7.98
CA ASN A 193 -28.69 13.30 8.73
C ASN A 193 -30.04 13.88 8.24
N ASN A 194 -30.10 15.16 7.88
CA ASN A 194 -31.29 15.77 7.27
C ASN A 194 -31.63 15.19 5.89
N LEU A 195 -30.65 14.63 5.19
CA LEU A 195 -30.84 13.87 3.94
C LEU A 195 -31.14 12.38 4.18
N GLY A 196 -31.29 11.95 5.45
CA GLY A 196 -31.50 10.56 5.83
C GLY A 196 -30.23 9.69 5.81
N ILE A 197 -29.05 10.30 5.68
CA ILE A 197 -27.76 9.59 5.72
C ILE A 197 -27.19 9.68 7.13
N GLU A 198 -27.25 8.58 7.88
CA GLU A 198 -26.68 8.53 9.23
C GLU A 198 -25.15 8.49 9.17
N THR A 199 -24.48 9.28 9.99
CA THR A 199 -23.03 9.27 10.15
C THR A 199 -22.60 8.70 11.49
N ARG A 200 -21.54 7.89 11.51
CA ARG A 200 -20.92 7.37 12.75
C ARG A 200 -19.44 7.72 12.79
N LEU A 201 -19.04 8.46 13.82
CA LEU A 201 -17.66 8.83 14.09
C LEU A 201 -17.06 7.88 15.14
N ARG A 202 -15.87 7.34 14.88
CA ARG A 202 -15.09 6.52 15.84
C ARG A 202 -13.61 6.86 15.69
N GLY A 203 -13.08 7.65 16.62
CA GLY A 203 -11.72 8.20 16.53
C GLY A 203 -11.55 8.98 15.23
N GLU A 204 -10.54 8.64 14.44
CA GLU A 204 -10.24 9.26 13.15
C GLU A 204 -11.04 8.67 11.96
N THR A 205 -12.06 7.85 12.24
CA THR A 205 -12.85 7.20 11.19
C THR A 205 -14.30 7.69 11.14
N ILE A 206 -14.81 7.92 9.93
CA ILE A 206 -16.22 8.21 9.65
C ILE A 206 -16.85 7.08 8.82
N SER A 207 -18.09 6.73 9.14
CA SER A 207 -18.92 5.80 8.38
C SER A 207 -20.28 6.40 8.06
N TYR A 208 -20.83 6.03 6.92
CA TYR A 208 -22.11 6.53 6.39
C TYR A 208 -23.09 5.38 6.21
N LYS A 209 -24.37 5.60 6.51
CA LYS A 209 -25.46 4.67 6.24
C LYS A 209 -26.42 5.26 5.23
N HIS A 210 -26.66 4.55 4.15
CA HIS A 210 -27.62 4.99 3.14
C HIS A 210 -29.07 4.83 3.62
N PRO A 211 -29.97 5.79 3.34
CA PRO A 211 -31.38 5.71 3.74
C PRO A 211 -32.10 4.49 3.14
N GLU A 212 -32.01 4.29 1.82
CA GLU A 212 -32.71 3.18 1.14
C GLU A 212 -31.99 1.83 1.22
N ALA A 213 -30.67 1.80 0.99
CA ALA A 213 -29.92 0.54 1.02
C ALA A 213 -29.68 0.00 2.46
N LEU A 214 -29.88 0.83 3.49
CA LEU A 214 -29.71 0.51 4.92
C LEU A 214 -28.34 -0.11 5.28
N LYS A 215 -27.33 0.13 4.45
CA LYS A 215 -25.98 -0.43 4.57
C LYS A 215 -24.98 0.62 5.01
N TRP A 216 -24.08 0.22 5.91
CA TRP A 216 -22.94 1.02 6.34
C TRP A 216 -21.79 0.92 5.36
N VAL A 217 -21.12 2.05 5.12
CA VAL A 217 -19.85 2.13 4.37
C VAL A 217 -18.88 3.04 5.10
N ARG A 218 -17.63 2.60 5.27
CA ARG A 218 -16.56 3.45 5.81
C ARG A 218 -16.14 4.48 4.76
N GLY A 219 -15.80 5.70 5.20
CA GLY A 219 -15.27 6.77 4.34
C GLY A 219 -14.09 6.29 3.49
N SER A 220 -13.20 5.49 4.06
CA SER A 220 -12.03 4.94 3.36
C SER A 220 -12.35 3.98 2.21
N LYS A 221 -13.58 3.47 2.13
CA LYS A 221 -14.07 2.69 0.99
C LYS A 221 -14.67 3.56 -0.12
N LEU A 222 -14.97 4.83 0.17
CA LEU A 222 -15.48 5.81 -0.79
C LEU A 222 -14.36 6.65 -1.41
N GLY A 223 -13.25 6.86 -0.70
CA GLY A 223 -12.08 7.62 -1.15
C GLY A 223 -11.59 8.58 -0.06
N TYR A 224 -10.40 9.15 -0.24
CA TYR A 224 -9.78 10.04 0.76
C TYR A 224 -10.66 11.23 1.13
N ASP A 225 -11.29 11.85 0.12
CA ASP A 225 -12.17 13.00 0.31
C ASP A 225 -13.37 12.69 1.22
N TYR A 226 -13.69 11.42 1.44
CA TYR A 226 -14.81 10.99 2.28
C TYR A 226 -14.35 10.45 3.63
N GLU A 227 -13.06 10.59 3.96
CA GLU A 227 -12.50 10.34 5.29
C GLU A 227 -12.44 11.64 6.11
N ILE A 228 -12.29 11.54 7.43
CA ILE A 228 -12.20 12.71 8.32
C ILE A 228 -11.08 13.66 7.86
N GLY A 229 -9.87 13.13 7.65
CA GLY A 229 -8.72 13.94 7.23
C GLY A 229 -8.93 14.63 5.87
N GLY A 230 -9.54 13.96 4.89
CA GLY A 230 -9.83 14.58 3.59
C GLY A 230 -10.98 15.60 3.64
N ILE A 231 -11.94 15.43 4.54
CA ILE A 231 -12.99 16.41 4.81
C ILE A 231 -12.40 17.66 5.47
N GLU A 232 -11.60 17.50 6.51
CA GLU A 232 -10.95 18.60 7.24
C GLU A 232 -9.98 19.37 6.36
N GLN A 233 -9.16 18.69 5.55
CA GLN A 233 -8.32 19.35 4.56
C GLN A 233 -9.14 20.15 3.54
N GLY A 234 -10.30 19.63 3.12
CA GLY A 234 -11.23 20.34 2.25
C GLY A 234 -11.80 21.64 2.85
N TYR A 235 -11.86 21.74 4.17
CA TYR A 235 -12.25 22.98 4.88
C TYR A 235 -11.08 23.94 5.06
N LEU A 236 -9.87 23.43 5.29
CA LEU A 236 -8.66 24.23 5.50
C LEU A 236 -8.08 24.82 4.20
N CYS A 237 -8.25 24.13 3.06
CA CYS A 237 -7.77 24.57 1.76
C CYS A 237 -8.84 24.38 0.67
N PRO A 238 -9.74 25.36 0.47
CA PRO A 238 -10.73 25.31 -0.60
C PRO A 238 -10.05 25.49 -1.96
N SER A 239 -9.73 24.39 -2.66
CA SER A 239 -9.24 24.46 -4.05
C SER A 239 -10.29 25.05 -5.01
N PRO A 240 -9.90 25.75 -6.09
CA PRO A 240 -10.83 26.28 -7.08
C PRO A 240 -11.47 25.14 -7.88
N ARG A 241 -12.76 24.88 -7.62
CA ARG A 241 -13.49 23.73 -8.19
C ARG A 241 -14.00 24.03 -9.61
N LYS A 242 -13.68 23.16 -10.57
CA LYS A 242 -14.28 23.16 -11.91
C LYS A 242 -15.79 22.86 -11.79
N GLY A 243 -16.60 23.76 -12.35
CA GLY A 243 -18.06 23.73 -12.28
C GLY A 243 -18.72 22.52 -12.93
N GLY A 244 -19.89 22.18 -12.41
CA GLY A 244 -20.74 21.11 -12.93
C GLY A 244 -21.99 20.87 -12.06
N ILE A 245 -22.77 21.91 -11.76
CA ILE A 245 -24.11 21.74 -11.19
C ILE A 245 -25.05 21.29 -12.31
N ARG A 246 -25.77 20.16 -12.12
CA ARG A 246 -27.15 20.00 -12.61
C ARG A 246 -27.88 18.80 -11.95
N LYS A 247 -28.97 19.16 -11.25
CA LYS A 247 -30.18 18.41 -10.86
C LYS A 247 -29.98 17.16 -9.98
N ILE A 248 -30.30 17.30 -8.69
CA ILE A 248 -31.41 16.65 -7.95
C ILE A 248 -31.60 17.46 -6.66
N ILE A 249 -32.39 18.54 -6.71
CA ILE A 249 -33.11 19.07 -5.55
C ILE A 249 -34.51 19.36 -6.07
N ALA A 250 -35.40 18.41 -5.89
CA ALA A 250 -36.83 18.61 -6.03
C ALA A 250 -37.52 17.48 -5.25
N LYS A 251 -37.61 17.67 -3.92
CA LYS A 251 -38.69 17.22 -3.03
C LYS A 251 -38.30 17.49 -1.57
N ASN A 252 -38.20 18.76 -1.18
CA ASN A 252 -38.65 19.20 0.14
C ASN A 252 -38.85 20.73 0.14
N PRO A 253 -40.09 21.26 0.23
CA PRO A 253 -40.34 22.70 0.24
C PRO A 253 -40.14 23.37 1.62
N TYR A 254 -39.59 22.67 2.60
CA TYR A 254 -39.15 23.27 3.87
C TYR A 254 -37.81 22.66 4.27
N LEU A 255 -36.71 23.26 3.82
CA LEU A 255 -35.35 23.29 4.41
C LEU A 255 -34.36 23.95 3.42
#